data_AF-A0A182R4G9-F1
#
_entry.id   AF-A0A182R4G9-F1
#
_cell.length_a   1.000
_cell.length_b   1.000
_cell.length_c   1.000
_cell.angle_alpha   90.00
_cell.angle_beta   90.00
_cell.angle_gamma   90.00
#
_symmetry.space_group_name_H-M   'P 1'
#
loop_
_entity.id
_entity.type
_entity.pdbx_description
1 polymer ?
#
loop_
_entity_poly.entity_id
_entity_poly.type
_entity_poly.pdbx_seq_one_letter_code
_entity_poly.pdbx_strand_id
1 'polypeptide(L)'
;MSIKVGGAFRRSGGIVSAIGKQLKLVNLKAVQRITVCFDPFDENTTPTREFVHHLSAPKISQTNPTCVLKTEVVCDRRPPSIVFQLIPSVQAEAKLKKIELSSANLSTLELLKLCNQHVSILAPKEIATSVVKTKSEKKAGSGGAGKRR
;
A
#
# COMPACT_ATOMS: atom_id res chain seq x y z
N MET A 1 12.80 27.57 27.95
CA MET A 1 12.79 26.24 28.60
C MET A 1 12.88 25.17 27.52
N SER A 2 14.05 24.55 27.34
CA SER A 2 14.34 23.57 26.28
C SER A 2 14.12 22.16 26.82
N ILE A 3 13.09 21.46 26.35
CA ILE A 3 12.95 20.03 26.61
C ILE A 3 14.03 19.33 25.78
N LYS A 4 15.07 18.82 26.44
CA LYS A 4 16.04 17.92 25.82
C LYS A 4 15.27 16.63 25.50
N VAL A 5 14.85 16.45 24.25
CA VAL A 5 14.27 15.19 23.77
C VAL A 5 15.40 14.16 23.67
N GLY A 6 15.81 13.65 24.83
CA GLY A 6 16.84 12.62 24.99
C GLY A 6 16.19 11.24 25.04
N GLY A 7 15.99 10.63 23.87
CA GLY A 7 15.52 9.27 23.74
C GLY A 7 15.61 8.80 22.29
N ALA A 8 15.98 7.54 22.06
CA ALA A 8 15.88 6.96 20.73
C ALA A 8 14.39 6.83 20.37
N PHE A 9 13.94 7.51 19.32
CA PHE A 9 12.62 7.28 18.71
C PHE A 9 12.58 5.87 18.09
N ARG A 10 12.54 4.83 18.93
CA ARG A 10 12.34 3.46 18.48
C ARG A 10 10.88 3.29 18.11
N ARG A 11 10.60 3.03 16.84
CA ARG A 11 9.26 2.67 16.37
C ARG A 11 8.84 1.37 17.07
N SER A 12 7.64 1.37 17.64
CA SER A 12 7.09 0.20 18.34
C SER A 12 6.95 -1.00 17.39
N GLY A 13 7.03 -2.23 17.94
CA GLY A 13 6.86 -3.50 17.21
C GLY A 13 5.42 -4.03 17.19
N GLY A 14 4.45 -3.27 17.70
CA GLY A 14 3.06 -3.74 17.87
C GLY A 14 2.27 -3.84 16.56
N ILE A 15 1.02 -4.33 16.68
CA ILE A 15 0.11 -4.61 15.56
C ILE A 15 -0.13 -3.35 14.70
N VAL A 16 -0.37 -2.21 15.32
CA VAL A 16 -0.56 -0.92 14.61
C VAL A 16 0.66 -0.53 13.78
N SER A 17 1.87 -0.80 14.29
CA SER A 17 3.12 -0.57 13.56
C SER A 17 3.26 -1.53 12.38
N ALA A 18 2.86 -2.79 12.55
CA ALA A 18 2.84 -3.77 11.46
C ALA A 18 1.86 -3.37 10.34
N ILE A 19 0.65 -2.92 10.69
CA ILE A 19 -0.34 -2.37 9.75
C ILE A 19 0.27 -1.17 9.02
N GLY A 20 0.86 -0.21 9.74
CA GLY A 20 1.51 0.96 9.15
C GLY A 20 2.69 0.62 8.22
N LYS A 21 3.40 -0.50 8.45
CA LYS A 21 4.44 -1.00 7.53
C LYS A 21 3.82 -1.58 6.27
N GLN A 22 2.77 -2.38 6.39
CA GLN A 22 2.08 -2.97 5.24
C GLN A 22 1.42 -1.90 4.37
N LEU A 23 0.81 -0.87 4.96
CA LEU A 23 0.18 0.24 4.24
C LEU A 23 1.16 1.03 3.36
N LYS A 24 2.44 1.10 3.72
CA LYS A 24 3.47 1.76 2.90
C LYS A 24 3.85 0.97 1.64
N LEU A 25 3.58 -0.33 1.63
CA LEU A 25 3.85 -1.20 0.49
C LEU A 25 2.67 -1.28 -0.48
N VAL A 26 1.48 -0.86 -0.05
CA VAL A 26 0.27 -0.88 -0.89
C VAL A 26 0.43 0.09 -2.05
N ASN A 27 0.24 -0.43 -3.26
CA ASN A 27 0.24 0.34 -4.50
C ASN A 27 -0.95 -0.08 -5.37
N LEU A 28 -1.81 0.88 -5.73
CA LEU A 28 -3.05 0.64 -6.48
C LEU A 28 -2.93 0.88 -7.99
N LYS A 29 -1.71 1.09 -8.53
CA LYS A 29 -1.49 1.36 -9.96
C LYS A 29 -1.98 0.25 -10.90
N ALA A 30 -2.06 -0.99 -10.43
CA ALA A 30 -2.55 -2.12 -11.23
C ALA A 30 -4.09 -2.23 -11.28
N VAL A 31 -4.80 -1.48 -10.42
CA VAL A 31 -6.22 -1.67 -10.15
C VAL A 31 -7.04 -0.53 -10.77
N GLN A 32 -8.12 -0.90 -11.46
CA GLN A 32 -9.08 0.04 -12.01
C GLN A 32 -10.22 0.33 -11.02
N ARG A 33 -10.75 -0.71 -10.36
CA ARG A 33 -11.86 -0.58 -9.41
C ARG A 33 -11.72 -1.57 -8.27
N ILE A 34 -12.06 -1.12 -7.07
CA ILE A 34 -12.16 -1.94 -5.87
C ILE A 34 -13.63 -1.92 -5.44
N THR A 35 -14.27 -3.08 -5.42
CA THR A 35 -15.62 -3.23 -4.86
C THR A 35 -15.51 -3.97 -3.55
N VAL A 36 -15.95 -3.35 -2.46
CA VAL A 36 -16.00 -3.99 -1.15
C VAL A 36 -17.46 -4.18 -0.74
N CYS A 37 -17.90 -5.42 -0.67
CA CYS A 37 -19.25 -5.79 -0.25
C CYS A 37 -19.20 -6.28 1.20
N PHE A 38 -20.00 -5.70 2.09
CA PHE A 38 -20.11 -6.19 3.47
C PHE A 38 -21.50 -5.91 4.05
N ASP A 39 -21.87 -6.72 5.04
CA ASP A 39 -23.10 -6.55 5.83
C ASP A 39 -22.79 -5.90 7.18
N PRO A 40 -23.36 -4.73 7.50
CA PRO A 40 -22.99 -4.04 8.72
C PRO A 40 -23.48 -4.72 10.00
N PHE A 41 -24.35 -5.72 9.90
CA PHE A 41 -24.89 -6.46 11.05
C PHE A 41 -24.16 -7.78 11.31
N ASP A 42 -23.27 -8.20 10.41
CA ASP A 42 -22.46 -9.39 10.61
C ASP A 42 -21.23 -9.10 11.50
N GLU A 43 -20.96 -9.99 12.45
CA GLU A 43 -19.96 -9.83 13.51
C GLU A 43 -18.54 -9.73 12.94
N ASN A 44 -18.29 -10.43 11.83
CA ASN A 44 -16.98 -10.55 11.21
C ASN A 44 -16.65 -9.43 10.21
N THR A 45 -17.43 -8.35 10.18
CA THR A 45 -17.25 -7.26 9.18
C THR A 45 -16.36 -6.12 9.65
N THR A 46 -16.04 -6.06 10.95
CA THR A 46 -15.12 -5.08 11.53
C THR A 46 -13.77 -5.00 10.79
N PRO A 47 -13.04 -6.11 10.53
CA PRO A 47 -11.77 -6.04 9.80
C PRO A 47 -11.92 -5.53 8.37
N THR A 48 -13.02 -5.88 7.69
CA THR A 48 -13.28 -5.40 6.31
C THR A 48 -13.53 -3.89 6.30
N ARG A 49 -14.25 -3.35 7.29
CA ARG A 49 -14.47 -1.90 7.42
C ARG A 49 -13.18 -1.14 7.73
N GLU A 50 -12.36 -1.66 8.63
CA GLU A 50 -11.04 -1.08 8.92
C GLU A 50 -10.13 -1.10 7.68
N PHE A 51 -10.17 -2.18 6.90
CA PHE A 51 -9.46 -2.28 5.63
C PHE A 51 -9.92 -1.22 4.62
N VAL A 52 -11.23 -1.01 4.47
CA VAL A 52 -11.80 0.06 3.63
C VAL A 52 -11.32 1.44 4.09
N HIS A 53 -11.34 1.70 5.40
CA HIS A 53 -10.87 2.96 5.95
C HIS A 53 -9.39 3.20 5.59
N HIS A 54 -8.55 2.18 5.73
CA HIS A 54 -7.15 2.28 5.34
C HIS A 54 -6.96 2.54 3.84
N LEU A 55 -7.70 1.86 2.96
CA LEU A 55 -7.62 2.10 1.51
C LEU A 55 -8.11 3.50 1.09
N SER A 56 -9.09 4.04 1.82
CA SER A 56 -9.61 5.40 1.59
C SER A 56 -8.64 6.51 2.00
N ALA A 57 -7.54 6.17 2.70
CA ALA A 57 -6.56 7.15 3.13
C ALA A 57 -5.94 7.87 1.91
N PRO A 58 -5.75 9.20 1.97
CA PRO A 58 -5.33 9.99 0.82
C PRO A 58 -3.97 9.54 0.27
N LYS A 59 -3.06 9.07 1.14
CA LYS A 59 -1.74 8.56 0.74
C LYS A 59 -1.83 7.35 -0.20
N ILE A 60 -2.83 6.50 0.00
CA ILE A 60 -3.03 5.29 -0.81
C ILE A 60 -3.82 5.65 -2.07
N SER A 61 -4.87 6.46 -1.94
CA SER A 61 -5.65 6.95 -3.09
C SER A 61 -4.77 7.72 -4.10
N GLN A 62 -3.78 8.49 -3.63
CA GLN A 62 -2.81 9.19 -4.48
C GLN A 62 -1.93 8.26 -5.34
N THR A 63 -1.75 6.98 -4.95
CA THR A 63 -0.95 6.03 -5.76
C THR A 63 -1.59 5.76 -7.12
N ASN A 64 -2.91 5.79 -7.18
CA ASN A 64 -3.67 5.73 -8.42
C ASN A 64 -4.98 6.52 -8.29
N PRO A 65 -5.00 7.80 -8.71
CA PRO A 65 -6.19 8.66 -8.61
C PRO A 65 -7.33 8.21 -9.53
N THR A 66 -7.05 7.37 -10.53
CA THR A 66 -8.08 6.83 -11.43
C THR A 66 -8.80 5.61 -10.85
N CYS A 67 -8.25 5.00 -9.79
CA CYS A 67 -8.85 3.85 -9.14
C CYS A 67 -10.12 4.25 -8.41
N VAL A 68 -11.23 3.59 -8.73
CA VAL A 68 -12.53 3.83 -8.08
C VAL A 68 -12.71 2.86 -6.92
N LEU A 69 -12.79 3.39 -5.69
CA LEU A 69 -13.15 2.62 -4.50
C LEU A 69 -14.67 2.72 -4.29
N LYS A 70 -15.37 1.59 -4.43
CA LYS A 70 -16.82 1.47 -4.23
C LYS A 70 -17.12 0.54 -3.06
N THR A 71 -17.89 1.02 -2.10
CA THR A 71 -18.39 0.24 -0.96
C THR A 71 -19.85 -0.12 -1.20
N GLU A 72 -20.17 -1.40 -1.18
CA GLU A 72 -21.53 -1.93 -1.32
C GLU A 72 -21.97 -2.49 0.03
N VAL A 73 -22.86 -1.76 0.70
CA VAL A 73 -23.42 -2.15 1.99
C VAL A 73 -24.70 -2.93 1.71
N VAL A 74 -24.73 -4.20 2.13
CA VAL A 74 -25.84 -5.14 1.87
C VAL A 74 -26.39 -5.63 3.22
N CYS A 75 -27.59 -6.20 3.26
CA CYS A 75 -28.20 -6.75 4.50
C CYS A 75 -28.67 -8.21 4.33
N ASP A 76 -27.94 -8.97 3.49
CA ASP A 76 -28.31 -10.33 3.10
C ASP A 76 -27.62 -11.41 3.95
N ARG A 77 -26.98 -11.04 5.08
CA ARG A 77 -26.11 -11.93 5.90
C ARG A 77 -25.03 -12.63 5.09
N ARG A 78 -24.60 -12.02 3.99
CA ARG A 78 -23.57 -12.58 3.12
C ARG A 78 -22.18 -12.29 3.69
N PRO A 79 -21.23 -13.23 3.54
CA PRO A 79 -19.87 -13.00 3.99
C PRO A 79 -19.25 -11.81 3.25
N PRO A 80 -18.42 -11.00 3.93
CA PRO A 80 -17.83 -9.83 3.32
C PRO A 80 -16.82 -10.23 2.24
N SER A 81 -16.87 -9.58 1.08
CA SER A 81 -16.03 -9.87 -0.08
C SER A 81 -15.39 -8.61 -0.65
N ILE A 82 -14.16 -8.73 -1.13
CA ILE A 82 -13.40 -7.65 -1.74
C ILE A 82 -13.02 -8.09 -3.14
N VAL A 83 -13.43 -7.34 -4.15
CA VAL A 83 -13.17 -7.61 -5.56
C VAL A 83 -12.29 -6.51 -6.13
N PHE A 84 -11.11 -6.89 -6.62
CA PHE A 84 -10.21 -6.01 -7.36
C PHE A 84 -10.36 -6.27 -8.85
N GLN A 85 -10.75 -5.24 -9.60
CA GLN A 85 -10.76 -5.25 -11.05
C GLN A 85 -9.47 -4.62 -11.55
N LEU A 86 -8.68 -5.40 -12.31
CA LEU A 86 -7.37 -4.96 -12.81
C LEU A 86 -7.54 -4.10 -14.07
N ILE A 87 -6.55 -3.25 -14.35
CA ILE A 87 -6.50 -2.45 -15.59
C ILE A 87 -6.23 -3.38 -16.78
N PRO A 88 -6.86 -3.16 -17.97
CA PRO A 88 -6.69 -4.02 -19.14
C PRO A 88 -5.24 -4.29 -19.57
N SER A 89 -4.33 -3.32 -19.40
CA SER A 89 -2.90 -3.49 -19.69
C SER A 89 -2.26 -4.58 -18.83
N VAL A 90 -2.56 -4.57 -17.53
CA VAL A 90 -2.06 -5.56 -16.57
C VAL A 90 -2.78 -6.91 -16.72
N GLN A 91 -4.05 -6.91 -17.16
CA GLN A 91 -4.79 -8.15 -17.44
C GLN A 91 -4.12 -8.97 -18.55
N ALA A 92 -3.54 -8.32 -19.56
CA ALA A 92 -2.84 -9.01 -20.64
C ALA A 92 -1.56 -9.71 -20.15
N GLU A 93 -0.83 -9.07 -19.24
CA GLU A 93 0.40 -9.60 -18.64
C GLU A 93 0.10 -10.74 -17.64
N ALA A 94 -0.91 -10.55 -16.80
CA ALA A 94 -1.23 -11.47 -15.71
C ALA A 94 -2.24 -12.57 -16.09
N LYS A 95 -2.90 -12.49 -17.25
CA LYS A 95 -4.01 -13.37 -17.69
C LYS A 95 -5.17 -13.49 -16.69
N LEU A 96 -5.31 -12.54 -15.78
CA LEU A 96 -6.34 -12.52 -14.73
C LEU A 96 -7.19 -11.26 -14.89
N LYS A 97 -8.52 -11.41 -14.89
CA LYS A 97 -9.47 -10.28 -15.02
C LYS A 97 -9.82 -9.64 -13.68
N LYS A 98 -9.97 -10.46 -12.65
CA LYS A 98 -10.40 -10.05 -11.31
C LYS A 98 -9.70 -10.87 -10.23
N ILE A 99 -9.49 -10.26 -9.07
CA ILE A 99 -9.00 -10.91 -7.87
C ILE A 99 -10.07 -10.75 -6.81
N GLU A 100 -10.56 -11.85 -6.25
CA GLU A 100 -11.59 -11.86 -5.21
C GLU A 100 -10.99 -12.37 -3.92
N LEU A 101 -11.12 -11.58 -2.85
CA LEU A 101 -10.71 -11.95 -1.50
C LEU A 101 -11.96 -12.11 -0.63
N SER A 102 -12.16 -13.30 -0.07
CA SER A 102 -13.19 -13.55 0.94
C SER A 102 -12.64 -13.14 2.31
N SER A 103 -13.33 -12.22 3.00
CA SER A 103 -12.82 -11.57 4.21
C SER A 103 -13.44 -12.09 5.52
N ALA A 104 -14.29 -13.12 5.47
CA ALA A 104 -15.04 -13.62 6.63
C ALA A 104 -14.18 -14.02 7.84
N ASN A 105 -12.99 -14.59 7.63
CA ASN A 105 -12.11 -15.07 8.71
C ASN A 105 -10.72 -14.42 8.66
N LEU A 106 -10.61 -13.24 8.06
CA LEU A 106 -9.32 -12.58 7.86
C LEU A 106 -9.21 -11.30 8.70
N SER A 107 -8.06 -11.14 9.34
CA SER A 107 -7.72 -9.90 10.04
C SER A 107 -7.30 -8.80 9.06
N THR A 108 -7.37 -7.54 9.50
CA THR A 108 -6.93 -6.38 8.70
C THR A 108 -5.50 -6.50 8.19
N LEU A 109 -4.61 -7.00 9.05
CA LEU A 109 -3.20 -7.19 8.74
C LEU A 109 -3.02 -8.22 7.63
N GLU A 110 -3.76 -9.32 7.67
CA GLU A 110 -3.74 -10.36 6.65
C GLU A 110 -4.33 -9.88 5.34
N LEU A 111 -5.45 -9.14 5.37
CA LEU A 111 -6.02 -8.53 4.17
C LEU A 111 -5.01 -7.59 3.48
N LEU A 112 -4.29 -6.77 4.25
CA LEU A 112 -3.24 -5.90 3.70
C LEU A 112 -2.06 -6.70 3.14
N LYS A 113 -1.64 -7.78 3.80
CA LYS A 113 -0.58 -8.66 3.29
C LYS A 113 -0.98 -9.33 1.97
N LEU A 114 -2.19 -9.89 1.90
CA LEU A 114 -2.73 -10.53 0.69
C LEU A 114 -2.87 -9.51 -0.45
N CYS A 115 -3.36 -8.31 -0.14
CA CYS A 115 -3.41 -7.22 -1.11
C CYS A 115 -2.01 -6.91 -1.66
N ASN A 116 -0.99 -6.82 -0.80
CA ASN A 116 0.38 -6.58 -1.26
C ASN A 116 0.91 -7.74 -2.11
N GLN A 117 0.67 -8.98 -1.70
CA GLN A 117 1.13 -10.16 -2.46
C GLN A 117 0.46 -10.28 -3.83
N HIS A 118 -0.83 -9.97 -3.96
CA HIS A 118 -1.56 -10.21 -5.21
C HIS A 118 -1.73 -8.97 -6.09
N VAL A 119 -1.81 -7.78 -5.49
CA VAL A 119 -2.10 -6.54 -6.22
C VAL A 119 -0.82 -5.74 -6.46
N SER A 120 0.01 -5.56 -5.43
CA SER A 120 1.19 -4.67 -5.56
C SER A 120 2.29 -5.26 -6.45
N ILE A 121 2.39 -6.59 -6.55
CA ILE A 121 3.32 -7.27 -7.48
C ILE A 121 2.99 -6.97 -8.94
N LEU A 122 1.70 -6.78 -9.23
CA LEU A 122 1.20 -6.50 -10.58
C LEU A 122 1.32 -5.02 -10.96
N ALA A 123 1.74 -4.15 -10.04
CA ALA A 123 1.99 -2.76 -10.36
C ALA A 123 3.16 -2.67 -11.35
N PRO A 124 3.02 -1.93 -12.47
CA PRO A 124 4.13 -1.74 -13.39
C PRO A 124 5.29 -1.12 -12.63
N LYS A 125 6.42 -1.82 -12.61
CA LYS A 125 7.64 -1.34 -11.96
C LYS A 125 8.08 -0.09 -12.71
N GLU A 126 8.00 1.05 -12.05
CA GLU A 126 8.53 2.29 -12.60
C GLU A 126 10.02 2.07 -12.86
N ILE A 127 10.40 2.08 -14.14
CA ILE A 127 11.79 2.16 -14.56
C ILE A 127 12.30 3.45 -13.93
N ALA A 128 13.21 3.31 -12.97
CA ALA A 128 13.84 4.42 -12.26
C ALA A 128 14.52 5.36 -13.27
N THR A 129 13.79 6.35 -13.76
CA THR A 129 14.34 7.42 -14.56
C THR A 129 14.96 8.42 -13.60
N SER A 130 16.29 8.45 -13.65
CA SER A 130 17.22 9.39 -13.02
C SER A 130 17.44 9.25 -11.51
N VAL A 131 18.51 8.52 -11.19
CA VAL A 131 19.42 8.88 -10.10
C VAL A 131 19.80 10.36 -10.26
N VAL A 132 19.11 11.26 -9.57
CA VAL A 132 19.54 12.65 -9.43
C VAL A 132 20.76 12.63 -8.51
N LYS A 133 21.96 12.60 -9.13
CA LYS A 133 23.23 12.81 -8.43
C LYS A 133 23.17 14.16 -7.72
N THR A 134 23.21 14.15 -6.40
CA THR A 134 23.30 15.39 -5.62
C THR A 134 24.68 16.02 -5.81
N LYS A 135 24.76 17.35 -5.79
CA LYS A 135 25.99 18.15 -6.01
C LYS A 135 27.18 17.75 -5.10
N SER A 136 26.92 17.00 -4.03
CA SER A 136 27.91 16.54 -3.05
C SER A 136 28.96 15.58 -3.64
N GLU A 137 28.65 14.85 -4.72
CA GLU A 137 29.59 13.88 -5.30
C GLU A 137 30.59 14.51 -6.28
N LYS A 138 30.32 15.72 -6.81
CA LYS A 138 31.23 16.38 -7.77
C LYS A 138 32.43 17.07 -7.09
N LYS A 139 32.40 17.26 -5.77
CA LYS A 139 33.47 17.96 -5.03
C LYS A 139 34.57 17.04 -4.49
N ALA A 140 34.39 15.71 -4.53
CA ALA A 140 35.40 14.76 -4.10
C ALA A 140 36.50 14.50 -5.17
N GLY A 141 36.31 14.96 -6.42
CA GLY A 141 37.21 14.68 -7.54
C GLY A 141 38.26 15.76 -7.86
N SER A 142 38.32 16.87 -7.12
CA SER A 142 39.22 17.99 -7.46
C SER A 142 40.00 18.56 -6.25
N GLY A 143 40.55 17.67 -5.44
CA GLY A 143 41.42 18.02 -4.30
C GLY A 143 42.84 17.49 -4.46
N GLY A 144 43.60 18.11 -5.36
CA GLY A 144 45.06 18.32 -5.26
C GLY A 144 45.97 17.11 -5.03
N ALA A 145 46.51 16.58 -6.13
CA ALA A 145 47.86 16.04 -6.13
C ALA A 145 48.87 17.15 -5.75
N GLY A 146 49.70 16.90 -4.74
CA GLY A 146 50.68 17.87 -4.25
C GLY A 146 51.73 17.23 -3.35
N LYS A 147 52.49 16.28 -3.91
CA LYS A 147 53.70 15.70 -3.33
C LYS A 147 54.82 16.75 -3.29
N ARG A 148 55.44 16.99 -2.13
CA ARG A 148 56.88 17.33 -2.01
C ARG A 148 57.36 17.35 -0.55
N ARG A 149 58.33 16.45 -0.32
CA ARG A 149 59.49 16.48 0.61
C ARG A 149 59.30 17.02 2.02
#